data_AF-E9GMN5-F1
#
_entry.id   AF-E9GMN5-F1
#
_cell.length_a   1.000
_cell.length_b   1.000
_cell.length_c   1.000
_cell.angle_alpha   90.00
_cell.angle_beta   90.00
_cell.angle_gamma   90.00
#
_symmetry.space_group_name_H-M   'P 1'
#
loop_
_entity.id
_entity.type
_entity.pdbx_description
1 polymer ?
#
loop_
_entity_poly.entity_id
_entity_poly.type
_entity_poly.pdbx_seq_one_letter_code
_entity_poly.pdbx_strand_id
1 'polypeptide(L)'
;IVDRINRCDGNFFTIEHLHCLQKILPNTDEISTLENYKGDKTKLGPAEQFLLCLLALPGYSMRIKATSMKIDFNPSMSELEPPLKLILSTCQEILVNKSLQDFMAVVLQLGNVLNTVRLTYAGNAVGFKLSALQKLTDLRANKPRMTLLHYIVDIALN
;
A
#
# COMPACT_ATOMS: atom_id res chain seq x y z
N ILE A 1 -21.75 -4.17 -27.37
CA ILE A 1 -21.06 -4.59 -26.12
C ILE A 1 -20.14 -5.79 -26.38
N VAL A 2 -20.64 -6.92 -26.88
CA VAL A 2 -19.83 -8.14 -27.11
C VAL A 2 -18.60 -7.90 -28.01
N ASP A 3 -18.72 -7.14 -29.11
CA ASP A 3 -17.56 -6.77 -29.94
C ASP A 3 -16.49 -5.96 -29.17
N ARG A 4 -16.91 -5.06 -28.27
CA ARG A 4 -15.99 -4.30 -27.40
C ARG A 4 -15.28 -5.21 -26.39
N ILE A 5 -16.00 -6.21 -25.85
CA ILE A 5 -15.40 -7.26 -25.00
C ILE A 5 -14.39 -8.09 -25.80
N ASN A 6 -14.72 -8.44 -27.05
CA ASN A 6 -13.81 -9.18 -27.93
C ASN A 6 -12.50 -8.41 -28.16
N ARG A 7 -12.59 -7.10 -28.37
CA ARG A 7 -11.44 -6.19 -28.59
C ARG A 7 -10.71 -5.77 -27.31
N CYS A 8 -11.20 -6.14 -26.12
CA CYS A 8 -10.69 -5.66 -24.84
C CYS A 8 -10.58 -4.11 -24.80
N ASP A 9 -11.64 -3.43 -25.25
CA ASP A 9 -11.67 -1.98 -25.41
C ASP A 9 -11.80 -1.25 -24.06
N GLY A 10 -10.64 -0.98 -23.44
CA GLY A 10 -10.56 -0.29 -22.16
C GLY A 10 -10.95 1.20 -22.18
N ASN A 11 -11.19 1.80 -23.35
CA ASN A 11 -11.67 3.18 -23.44
C ASN A 11 -13.20 3.27 -23.36
N PHE A 12 -13.88 2.19 -23.74
CA PHE A 12 -15.35 2.09 -23.69
C PHE A 12 -15.85 1.66 -22.31
N PHE A 13 -15.11 0.78 -21.63
CA PHE A 13 -15.50 0.26 -20.34
C PHE A 13 -14.86 1.04 -19.19
N THR A 14 -15.63 1.27 -18.13
CA THR A 14 -15.10 1.65 -16.82
C THR A 14 -14.94 0.41 -15.95
N ILE A 15 -14.23 0.53 -14.83
CA ILE A 15 -14.09 -0.57 -13.87
C ILE A 15 -15.47 -1.01 -13.34
N GLU A 16 -16.37 -0.06 -13.09
CA GLU A 16 -17.74 -0.35 -12.65
C GLU A 16 -18.52 -1.14 -13.70
N HIS A 17 -18.41 -0.77 -14.98
CA HIS A 17 -19.04 -1.52 -16.07
C HIS A 17 -18.55 -2.98 -16.11
N LEU A 18 -17.23 -3.20 -15.95
CA LEU A 18 -16.65 -4.54 -15.98
C LEU A 18 -17.03 -5.35 -14.74
N HIS A 19 -17.13 -4.72 -13.58
CA HIS A 19 -17.60 -5.38 -12.36
C HIS A 19 -19.08 -5.77 -12.45
N CYS A 20 -19.93 -4.91 -13.02
CA CYS A 20 -21.32 -5.25 -13.33
C CYS A 20 -21.40 -6.42 -14.33
N LEU A 21 -20.59 -6.39 -15.39
CA LEU A 21 -20.52 -7.50 -16.36
C LEU A 21 -20.09 -8.82 -15.70
N GLN A 22 -19.13 -8.79 -14.77
CA GLN A 22 -18.71 -9.97 -14.02
C GLN A 22 -19.83 -10.56 -13.15
N LYS A 23 -20.67 -9.70 -12.55
CA LYS A 23 -21.79 -10.14 -11.70
C LYS A 23 -22.92 -10.80 -12.48
N ILE A 24 -23.10 -10.45 -13.75
CA ILE A 24 -24.16 -11.00 -14.60
C ILE A 24 -23.67 -12.15 -15.49
N LEU A 25 -22.43 -12.63 -15.30
CA LEU A 25 -21.95 -13.77 -16.08
C LEU A 25 -22.78 -15.02 -15.72
N PRO A 26 -23.22 -15.77 -16.74
CA PRO A 26 -24.07 -16.92 -16.51
C PRO A 26 -23.28 -18.03 -15.81
N ASN A 27 -23.95 -18.76 -14.93
CA ASN A 27 -23.40 -19.97 -14.31
C ASN A 27 -23.52 -21.18 -15.25
N THR A 28 -22.93 -22.33 -14.88
CA THR A 28 -22.92 -23.54 -15.72
C THR A 28 -24.31 -24.06 -16.08
N ASP A 29 -25.28 -23.92 -15.18
CA ASP A 29 -26.64 -24.40 -15.39
C ASP A 29 -27.40 -23.47 -16.35
N GLU A 30 -27.21 -22.16 -16.21
CA GLU A 30 -27.76 -21.14 -17.12
C GLU A 30 -27.19 -21.26 -18.53
N ILE A 31 -25.88 -21.50 -18.64
CA ILE A 31 -25.20 -21.77 -19.92
C ILE A 31 -25.85 -22.99 -20.59
N SER A 32 -25.94 -24.10 -19.86
CA SER A 32 -26.51 -25.35 -20.38
C SER A 32 -27.97 -25.16 -20.80
N THR A 33 -28.75 -24.38 -20.06
CA THR A 33 -30.16 -24.10 -20.36
C THR A 33 -30.30 -23.28 -21.63
N LEU A 34 -29.49 -22.23 -21.80
CA LEU A 34 -29.51 -21.35 -22.97
C LEU A 34 -29.00 -22.04 -24.24
N GLU A 35 -27.97 -22.87 -24.13
CA GLU A 35 -27.40 -23.61 -25.26
C GLU A 35 -28.36 -24.68 -25.78
N ASN A 36 -29.05 -25.38 -24.87
CA ASN A 36 -29.98 -26.47 -25.21
C ASN A 36 -31.39 -26.01 -25.56
N TYR A 37 -31.68 -24.71 -25.53
CA TYR A 37 -32.97 -24.17 -25.92
C TYR A 37 -33.27 -24.45 -27.40
N LYS A 38 -34.26 -25.31 -27.66
CA LYS A 38 -34.68 -25.76 -29.01
C LYS A 38 -35.73 -24.85 -29.67
N GLY A 39 -36.21 -23.84 -28.96
CA GLY A 39 -37.15 -22.87 -29.51
C GLY A 39 -36.47 -21.82 -30.39
N ASP A 40 -37.26 -20.86 -30.86
CA ASP A 40 -36.76 -19.74 -31.65
C ASP A 40 -36.01 -18.76 -30.75
N LYS A 41 -34.67 -18.71 -30.89
CA LYS A 41 -33.79 -17.83 -30.11
C LYS A 41 -34.08 -16.34 -30.33
N THR A 42 -34.76 -15.96 -31.43
CA THR A 42 -35.15 -14.57 -31.69
C THR A 42 -36.32 -14.10 -30.82
N LYS A 43 -37.06 -15.03 -30.21
CA LYS A 43 -38.20 -14.75 -29.31
C LYS A 43 -37.80 -14.64 -27.84
N LEU A 44 -36.54 -14.93 -27.52
CA LEU A 44 -36.01 -14.76 -26.17
C LEU A 44 -35.94 -13.28 -25.79
N GLY A 45 -35.93 -13.00 -24.49
CA GLY A 45 -35.81 -11.64 -23.98
C GLY A 45 -34.45 -11.00 -24.29
N PRO A 46 -34.32 -9.67 -24.17
CA PRO A 46 -33.07 -8.98 -24.47
C PRO A 46 -31.87 -9.48 -23.64
N ALA A 47 -32.11 -9.92 -22.40
CA ALA A 47 -31.06 -10.44 -21.52
C ALA A 47 -30.52 -11.79 -22.03
N GLU A 48 -31.40 -12.72 -22.38
CA GLU A 48 -31.02 -14.03 -22.93
C GLU A 48 -30.35 -13.88 -24.30
N GLN A 49 -30.83 -12.98 -25.15
CA GLN A 49 -30.19 -12.69 -26.44
C GLN A 49 -28.77 -12.14 -26.25
N PHE A 50 -28.57 -11.25 -25.26
CA PHE A 50 -27.25 -10.75 -24.91
C PHE A 50 -26.33 -11.88 -24.43
N LEU A 51 -26.81 -12.75 -23.54
CA LEU A 51 -26.04 -13.88 -23.02
C LEU A 51 -25.67 -14.86 -24.14
N LEU A 52 -26.57 -15.17 -25.06
CA LEU A 52 -26.26 -16.01 -26.23
C LEU A 52 -25.14 -15.42 -27.09
N CYS A 53 -25.15 -14.10 -27.33
CA CYS A 53 -24.08 -13.42 -28.04
C CYS A 53 -22.75 -13.47 -27.27
N LEU A 54 -22.80 -13.36 -25.95
CA LEU A 54 -21.62 -13.42 -25.08
C LEU A 54 -21.02 -14.83 -25.02
N LEU A 55 -21.86 -15.88 -24.96
CA LEU A 55 -21.41 -17.28 -24.95
C LEU A 55 -20.76 -17.70 -26.26
N ALA A 56 -21.20 -17.12 -27.38
CA ALA A 56 -20.53 -17.30 -28.68
C ALA A 56 -19.11 -16.72 -28.72
N LEU A 57 -18.74 -15.84 -27.78
CA LEU A 57 -17.41 -15.26 -27.69
C LEU A 57 -16.48 -16.16 -26.85
N PRO A 58 -15.47 -16.81 -27.45
CA PRO A 58 -14.54 -17.66 -26.71
C PRO A 58 -13.77 -16.86 -25.66
N GLY A 59 -13.79 -17.37 -24.43
CA GLY A 59 -13.06 -16.79 -23.29
C GLY A 59 -13.61 -15.44 -22.83
N TYR A 60 -14.88 -15.12 -23.05
CA TYR A 60 -15.49 -13.85 -22.65
C TYR A 60 -15.18 -13.45 -21.21
N SER A 61 -15.25 -14.39 -20.26
CA SER A 61 -14.97 -14.15 -18.84
C SER A 61 -13.52 -13.70 -18.61
N MET A 62 -12.56 -14.35 -19.28
CA MET A 62 -11.15 -13.97 -19.24
C MET A 62 -10.90 -12.60 -19.88
N ARG A 63 -11.57 -12.30 -20.99
CA ARG A 63 -11.45 -10.99 -21.67
C ARG A 63 -11.95 -9.84 -20.78
N ILE A 64 -13.07 -10.03 -20.09
CA ILE A 64 -13.61 -9.06 -19.13
C ILE A 64 -12.61 -8.83 -17.99
N LYS A 65 -12.09 -9.91 -17.38
CA LYS A 65 -11.07 -9.82 -16.33
C LYS A 65 -9.79 -9.14 -16.80
N ALA A 66 -9.28 -9.51 -17.97
CA ALA A 66 -8.08 -8.93 -18.56
C ALA A 66 -8.25 -7.44 -18.88
N THR A 67 -9.43 -7.05 -19.38
CA THR A 67 -9.74 -5.63 -19.64
C THR A 67 -9.76 -4.85 -18.33
N SER A 68 -10.32 -5.42 -17.26
CA SER A 68 -10.33 -4.80 -15.93
C SER A 68 -8.92 -4.57 -15.41
N MET A 69 -8.07 -5.61 -15.49
CA MET A 69 -6.66 -5.51 -15.11
C MET A 69 -5.93 -4.46 -15.95
N LYS A 70 -6.16 -4.41 -17.26
CA LYS A 70 -5.50 -3.45 -18.15
C LYS A 70 -5.82 -2.00 -17.78
N ILE A 71 -7.07 -1.71 -17.44
CA ILE A 71 -7.49 -0.35 -17.04
C ILE A 71 -6.86 0.03 -15.70
N ASP A 72 -6.87 -0.90 -14.75
CA ASP A 72 -6.50 -0.64 -13.36
C ASP A 72 -4.98 -0.68 -13.09
N PHE A 73 -4.20 -1.34 -13.96
CA PHE A 73 -2.78 -1.57 -13.75
C PHE A 73 -1.96 -0.28 -13.62
N ASN A 74 -2.06 0.64 -14.59
CA ASN A 74 -1.27 1.87 -14.58
C ASN A 74 -1.63 2.81 -13.42
N PRO A 75 -2.93 3.07 -13.12
CA PRO A 75 -3.33 3.80 -11.94
C PRO A 75 -2.78 3.17 -10.64
N SER A 76 -2.98 1.86 -10.47
CA SER A 76 -2.50 1.13 -9.29
C SER A 76 -0.99 1.25 -9.11
N MET A 77 -0.22 1.10 -10.18
CA MET A 77 1.24 1.28 -10.14
C MET A 77 1.64 2.71 -9.80
N SER A 78 0.94 3.70 -10.37
CA SER A 78 1.20 5.12 -10.13
C SER A 78 0.90 5.55 -8.69
N GLU A 79 -0.07 4.90 -8.05
CA GLU A 79 -0.38 5.11 -6.63
C GLU A 79 0.60 4.40 -5.70
N LEU A 80 1.08 3.20 -6.08
CA LEU A 80 1.94 2.37 -5.25
C LEU A 80 3.42 2.80 -5.28
N GLU A 81 3.92 3.26 -6.42
CA GLU A 81 5.35 3.54 -6.61
C GLU A 81 5.87 4.71 -5.74
N PRO A 82 5.20 5.88 -5.63
CA PRO A 82 5.67 7.00 -4.83
C PRO A 82 5.89 6.67 -3.33
N PRO A 83 4.94 6.06 -2.59
CA PRO A 83 5.16 5.76 -1.19
C PRO A 83 6.28 4.74 -0.98
N LEU A 84 6.45 3.76 -1.88
CA LEU A 84 7.56 2.81 -1.81
C LEU A 84 8.92 3.51 -1.98
N LYS A 85 9.04 4.38 -2.99
CA LYS A 85 10.25 5.18 -3.19
C LYS A 85 10.55 6.07 -1.98
N LEU A 86 9.53 6.71 -1.41
CA LEU A 86 9.67 7.54 -0.24
C LEU A 86 10.17 6.75 0.98
N ILE A 87 9.63 5.55 1.23
CA ILE A 87 10.07 4.70 2.34
C ILE A 87 11.54 4.30 2.12
N LEU A 88 11.90 3.84 0.93
CA LEU A 88 13.26 3.42 0.62
C LEU A 88 14.26 4.58 0.75
N SER A 89 13.94 5.76 0.20
CA SER A 89 14.81 6.93 0.29
C SER A 89 14.95 7.41 1.73
N THR A 90 13.85 7.46 2.49
CA THR A 90 13.88 7.87 3.90
C THR A 90 14.70 6.91 4.75
N CYS A 91 14.55 5.59 4.54
CA CYS A 91 15.38 4.60 5.23
C CYS A 91 16.87 4.79 4.90
N GLN A 92 17.20 5.02 3.64
CA GLN A 92 18.58 5.26 3.22
C GLN A 92 19.14 6.55 3.83
N GLU A 93 18.38 7.65 3.78
CA GLU A 93 18.74 8.92 4.40
C GLU A 93 19.01 8.77 5.90
N ILE A 94 18.12 8.10 6.64
CA ILE A 94 18.32 7.83 8.08
C ILE A 94 19.61 7.05 8.32
N LEU A 95 19.90 6.03 7.50
CA LEU A 95 21.07 5.18 7.67
C LEU A 95 22.38 5.91 7.37
N VAL A 96 22.41 6.80 6.38
CA VAL A 96 23.65 7.51 5.97
C VAL A 96 23.81 8.88 6.63
N ASN A 97 22.78 9.37 7.34
CA ASN A 97 22.83 10.68 7.99
C ASN A 97 23.82 10.67 9.16
N LYS A 98 25.00 11.24 8.92
CA LYS A 98 26.07 11.31 9.91
C LYS A 98 25.71 12.14 11.14
N SER A 99 25.02 13.26 10.96
CA SER A 99 24.57 14.12 12.06
C SER A 99 23.60 13.38 13.00
N LEU A 100 22.70 12.58 12.44
CA LEU A 100 21.80 11.73 13.21
C LEU A 100 22.58 10.64 13.97
N GLN A 101 23.55 9.98 13.33
CA GLN A 101 24.40 8.99 13.99
C GLN A 101 25.18 9.60 15.16
N ASP A 102 25.76 10.78 14.98
CA ASP A 102 26.53 11.48 16.01
C ASP A 102 25.63 11.93 17.16
N PHE A 103 24.43 12.43 16.88
CA PHE A 103 23.41 12.72 17.89
C PHE A 103 23.04 11.47 18.71
N MET A 104 22.82 10.32 18.06
CA MET A 104 22.52 9.06 18.76
C MET A 104 23.70 8.61 19.62
N ALA A 105 24.94 8.81 19.18
CA ALA A 105 26.13 8.50 19.96
C ALA A 105 26.23 9.37 21.23
N VAL A 106 25.96 10.68 21.13
CA VAL A 106 25.92 11.59 22.28
C VAL A 106 24.81 11.18 23.26
N VAL A 107 23.62 10.85 22.75
CA VAL A 107 22.51 10.35 23.59
C VAL A 107 22.91 9.08 24.33
N LEU A 108 23.57 8.13 23.66
CA LEU A 108 24.02 6.87 24.27
C LEU A 108 25.06 7.14 25.36
N GLN A 109 26.06 7.98 25.08
CA GLN A 109 27.12 8.31 26.02
C GLN A 109 26.57 8.98 27.29
N LEU A 110 25.73 10.00 27.11
CA LEU A 110 25.10 10.69 28.25
C LEU A 110 24.14 9.78 29.01
N GLY A 111 23.36 8.95 28.30
CA GLY A 111 22.49 7.96 28.92
C GLY A 111 23.27 6.98 29.81
N ASN A 112 24.40 6.46 29.32
CA ASN A 112 25.27 5.57 30.08
C ASN A 112 25.86 6.27 31.32
N VAL A 113 26.33 7.51 31.21
CA VAL A 113 26.84 8.28 32.35
C VAL A 113 25.73 8.47 33.40
N LEU A 114 24.57 8.97 32.99
CA LEU A 114 23.46 9.26 33.90
C LEU A 114 22.94 8.00 34.61
N ASN A 115 22.89 6.87 33.91
CA ASN A 115 22.41 5.60 34.46
C ASN A 115 23.46 4.89 35.32
N THR A 116 24.76 5.08 35.05
CA THR A 116 25.85 4.59 35.90
C THR A 116 25.91 5.34 37.22
N VAL A 117 25.79 6.67 37.18
CA VAL A 117 25.81 7.55 38.36
C VAL A 117 24.62 7.26 39.29
N ARG A 118 23.50 6.77 38.74
CA ARG A 118 22.31 6.39 39.51
C ARG A 118 22.29 4.93 40.01
N LEU A 119 23.38 4.17 39.89
CA LEU A 119 23.46 2.74 40.26
C LEU A 119 22.31 1.91 39.65
N THR A 120 21.90 2.24 38.41
CA THR A 120 20.90 1.45 37.70
C THR A 120 21.58 0.41 36.80
N TYR A 121 20.93 -0.74 36.58
CA TYR A 121 21.42 -1.82 35.70
C TYR A 121 21.56 -1.42 34.21
N ALA A 122 21.39 -0.13 33.86
CA ALA A 122 21.40 0.41 32.51
C ALA A 122 22.68 1.22 32.17
N GLY A 123 23.72 1.15 32.99
CA GLY A 123 24.95 1.98 32.87
C GLY A 123 25.98 1.58 31.81
N ASN A 124 25.75 0.54 31.00
CA ASN A 124 26.70 0.08 29.99
C ASN A 124 25.99 -0.41 28.72
N ALA A 125 25.05 0.37 28.22
CA ALA A 125 24.31 0.04 27.02
C ALA A 125 25.19 0.21 25.78
N VAL A 126 25.07 -0.72 24.83
CA VAL A 126 25.67 -0.62 23.48
C VAL A 126 24.75 0.05 22.45
N GLY A 127 23.51 0.35 22.86
CA GLY A 127 22.49 0.97 22.04
C GLY A 127 21.18 1.15 22.81
N PHE A 128 20.22 1.84 22.22
CA PHE A 128 18.90 2.09 22.81
C PHE A 128 17.80 2.02 21.75
N LYS A 129 16.56 1.80 22.18
CA LYS A 129 15.38 1.85 21.28
C LYS A 129 15.08 3.29 20.90
N LEU A 130 14.72 3.58 19.64
CA LEU A 130 14.37 4.94 19.19
C LEU A 130 13.25 5.60 20.03
N SER A 131 12.33 4.82 20.59
CA SER A 131 11.30 5.33 21.51
C SER A 131 11.88 5.99 22.77
N ALA A 132 13.14 5.72 23.14
CA ALA A 132 13.81 6.39 24.24
C ALA A 132 14.09 7.87 23.96
N LEU A 133 14.15 8.31 22.70
CA LEU A 133 14.36 9.72 22.33
C LEU A 133 13.24 10.61 22.85
N GLN A 134 12.02 10.10 22.95
CA GLN A 134 10.89 10.82 23.55
C GLN A 134 11.14 11.19 25.02
N LYS A 135 11.98 10.43 25.73
CA LYS A 135 12.29 10.69 27.14
C LYS A 135 13.30 11.82 27.35
N LEU A 136 13.98 12.26 26.29
CA LEU A 136 14.98 13.34 26.37
C LEU A 136 14.33 14.70 26.67
N THR A 137 13.06 14.87 26.31
CA THR A 137 12.27 16.07 26.65
C THR A 137 11.76 16.06 28.09
N ASP A 138 11.69 14.88 28.72
CA ASP A 138 11.12 14.72 30.07
C ASP A 138 12.18 14.91 31.16
N LEU A 139 13.43 14.57 30.86
CA LEU A 139 14.56 14.70 31.77
C LEU A 139 14.99 16.17 31.88
N ARG A 140 14.67 16.82 33.00
CA ARG A 140 15.01 18.23 33.28
C ARG A 140 16.35 18.35 34.00
N ALA A 141 17.11 19.37 33.64
CA ALA A 141 18.32 19.75 34.35
C ALA A 141 18.01 20.59 35.59
N ASN A 142 19.02 20.82 36.44
CA ASN A 142 18.92 21.73 37.58
C ASN A 142 18.79 23.21 37.18
N LYS A 143 18.93 23.52 35.89
CA LYS A 143 18.69 24.84 35.30
C LYS A 143 17.23 24.98 34.87
N PRO A 144 16.54 26.09 35.22
CA PRO A 144 15.16 26.31 34.79
C PRO A 144 15.02 26.22 33.26
N ARG A 145 13.95 25.57 32.80
CA ARG A 145 13.59 25.41 31.38
C ARG A 145 14.61 24.66 30.51
N MET A 146 15.58 23.96 31.11
CA MET A 146 16.56 23.16 30.39
C MET A 146 16.21 21.67 30.51
N THR A 147 16.08 20.98 29.37
CA THR A 147 15.94 19.51 29.33
C THR A 147 17.22 18.87 28.82
N LEU A 148 17.34 17.55 28.94
CA LEU A 148 18.46 16.80 28.39
C LEU A 148 18.56 17.00 26.87
N LEU A 149 17.44 17.05 26.15
CA LEU A 149 17.45 17.37 24.73
C LEU A 149 18.09 18.73 24.43
N HIS A 150 17.71 19.78 25.15
CA HIS A 150 18.29 21.12 24.95
C HIS A 150 19.80 21.11 25.18
N TYR A 151 20.26 20.45 26.25
CA TYR A 151 21.68 20.31 26.56
C TYR A 151 22.44 19.52 25.48
N ILE A 152 21.85 18.46 24.94
CA ILE A 152 22.45 17.67 23.85
C ILE A 152 22.59 18.49 22.58
N VAL A 153 21.57 19.28 22.23
CA VAL A 153 21.61 20.17 21.07
C VAL A 153 22.70 21.24 21.25
N ASP A 154 22.82 21.85 22.43
CA ASP A 154 23.90 22.81 22.73
C ASP A 154 25.29 22.19 22.57
N ILE A 155 25.47 20.91 22.95
CA ILE A 155 26.75 20.20 22.75
C ILE A 155 26.97 19.86 21.28
N ALA A 156 25.94 19.39 20.57
CA ALA A 156 26.07 18.94 19.18
C ALA A 156 26.24 20.08 18.16
N LEU A 157 25.91 21.32 18.54
CA LEU A 157 26.06 22.52 17.70
C LEU A 157 27.37 23.29 17.96
N ASN A 158 28.16 22.90 18.97
CA ASN A 158 29.49 23.44 19.25
C ASN A 158 30.58 22.50 18.71
#